data_AF-A0A0S2DJ94-F1
#
_entry.id   AF-A0A0S2DJ94-F1
#
_cell.length_a   1.000
_cell.length_b   1.000
_cell.length_c   1.000
_cell.angle_alpha   90.00
_cell.angle_beta   90.00
_cell.angle_gamma   90.00
#
_symmetry.space_group_name_H-M   'P 1'
#
loop_
_entity.id
_entity.type
_entity.pdbx_description
1 polymer ?
#
loop_
_entity_poly.entity_id
_entity_poly.type
_entity_poly.pdbx_seq_one_letter_code
_entity_poly.pdbx_strand_id
1 'polypeptide(L)'
;MSATALICLGASDGPRAENLLEAGAQLLAEPGTSLAAVSGLYGDRHYLHTGDATLNLVLALDWRDPPQPQALERRFKRIEAGFGRQRDPRRRMPVPLDIDLLGALDADGPRWQPRYDPGRGYLFHGLSQLPLAPLQAALDALQRQRGFRGEDNAHGFYAYAGVGFVRRYLIERAAQLRDAGQREAG
;
A
#
# COMPACT_ATOMS: atom_id res chain seq x y z
N MET A 1 -9.18 6.05 19.47
CA MET A 1 -8.45 4.76 19.43
C MET A 1 -7.51 4.81 18.24
N SER A 2 -6.23 4.44 18.41
CA SER A 2 -5.28 4.37 17.30
C SER A 2 -5.41 3.01 16.62
N ALA A 3 -5.61 2.98 15.32
CA ALA A 3 -5.59 1.75 14.53
C ALA A 3 -4.61 1.94 13.38
N THR A 4 -3.81 0.92 13.08
CA THR A 4 -2.87 0.96 11.97
C THR A 4 -3.60 0.54 10.70
N ALA A 5 -3.75 1.43 9.73
CA ALA A 5 -4.35 1.10 8.44
C ALA A 5 -3.32 0.34 7.58
N LEU A 6 -3.72 -0.82 7.05
CA LEU A 6 -2.94 -1.58 6.08
C LEU A 6 -3.40 -1.21 4.67
N ILE A 7 -2.50 -0.65 3.87
CA ILE A 7 -2.82 -0.06 2.56
C ILE A 7 -1.89 -0.66 1.52
N CYS A 8 -2.44 -1.13 0.40
CA CYS A 8 -1.67 -1.55 -0.77
C CYS A 8 -1.78 -0.50 -1.86
N LEU A 9 -0.67 -0.18 -2.50
CA LEU A 9 -0.62 0.63 -3.71
C LEU A 9 -0.08 -0.24 -4.84
N GLY A 10 -0.66 -0.10 -6.03
CA GLY A 10 -0.26 -0.81 -7.24
C GLY A 10 -0.22 0.11 -8.46
N ALA A 11 0.76 -0.08 -9.34
CA ALA A 11 0.88 0.66 -10.59
C ALA A 11 1.43 -0.23 -11.70
N SER A 12 0.77 -0.24 -12.86
CA SER A 12 1.16 -1.05 -14.03
C SER A 12 1.34 -0.25 -15.31
N ASP A 13 1.21 1.08 -15.24
CA ASP A 13 1.33 1.99 -16.39
C ASP A 13 2.06 3.28 -15.98
N GLY A 14 2.70 3.96 -16.94
CA GLY A 14 3.43 5.20 -16.70
C GLY A 14 4.66 5.09 -15.79
N PRO A 15 5.04 6.18 -15.09
CA PRO A 15 6.16 6.21 -14.15
C PRO A 15 5.76 5.53 -12.81
N ARG A 16 5.65 4.20 -12.87
CA ARG A 16 5.05 3.35 -11.82
C ARG A 16 5.68 3.57 -10.46
N ALA A 17 7.01 3.59 -10.37
CA ALA A 17 7.71 3.70 -9.09
C ALA A 17 7.50 5.09 -8.47
N GLU A 18 7.61 6.14 -9.27
CA GLU A 18 7.40 7.52 -8.87
C GLU A 18 5.96 7.72 -8.39
N ASN A 19 4.97 7.17 -9.11
CA ASN A 19 3.56 7.26 -8.73
C ASN A 19 3.29 6.63 -7.35
N LEU A 20 3.86 5.44 -7.09
CA LEU A 20 3.69 4.76 -5.80
C LEU A 20 4.36 5.55 -4.66
N LEU A 21 5.56 6.08 -4.88
CA LEU A 21 6.29 6.85 -3.89
C LEU A 21 5.61 8.19 -3.58
N GLU A 22 5.18 8.94 -4.60
CA GLU A 22 4.48 10.21 -4.41
C GLU A 22 3.11 10.00 -3.75
N ALA A 23 2.34 8.99 -4.16
CA ALA A 23 1.06 8.67 -3.53
C ALA A 23 1.23 8.22 -2.08
N GLY A 24 2.23 7.38 -1.79
CA GLY A 24 2.56 6.99 -0.42
C GLY A 24 2.95 8.19 0.45
N ALA A 25 3.70 9.15 -0.11
CA ALA A 25 4.09 10.36 0.60
C ALA A 25 2.88 11.28 0.84
N GLN A 26 1.94 11.40 -0.11
CA GLN A 26 0.68 12.14 0.09
C GLN A 26 -0.16 11.51 1.21
N LEU A 27 -0.26 10.18 1.27
CA LEU A 27 -0.97 9.49 2.33
C LEU A 27 -0.31 9.70 3.70
N LEU A 28 1.02 9.64 3.77
CA LEU A 28 1.77 9.92 4.98
C LEU A 28 1.76 11.41 5.35
N ALA A 29 1.49 12.32 4.41
CA ALA A 29 1.36 13.74 4.70
C ALA A 29 0.02 14.10 5.36
N GLU A 30 -0.98 13.21 5.33
CA GLU A 30 -2.30 13.45 5.92
C GLU A 30 -2.23 13.80 7.42
N PRO A 31 -3.12 14.69 7.92
CA PRO A 31 -3.15 15.06 9.33
C PRO A 31 -3.32 13.85 10.25
N GLY A 32 -2.53 13.83 11.32
CA GLY A 32 -2.61 12.78 12.35
C GLY A 32 -2.03 11.43 11.92
N THR A 33 -1.31 11.35 10.79
CA THR A 33 -0.69 10.10 10.33
C THR A 33 0.79 9.98 10.68
N SER A 34 1.21 8.75 10.97
CA SER A 34 2.61 8.36 11.08
C SER A 34 2.86 6.99 10.43
N LEU A 35 4.08 6.79 9.96
CA LEU A 35 4.47 5.54 9.30
C LEU A 35 4.86 4.50 10.36
N ALA A 36 4.03 3.46 10.52
CA ALA A 36 4.31 2.33 11.40
C ALA A 36 5.31 1.36 10.73
N ALA A 37 5.02 0.99 9.48
CA ALA A 37 5.88 0.14 8.66
C ALA A 37 5.62 0.36 7.17
N VAL A 38 6.55 -0.12 6.34
CA VAL A 38 6.46 -0.08 4.88
C VAL A 38 7.21 -1.26 4.28
N SER A 39 6.76 -1.79 3.14
CA SER A 39 7.51 -2.77 2.36
C SER A 39 8.60 -2.10 1.51
N GLY A 40 9.45 -2.88 0.84
CA GLY A 40 10.13 -2.37 -0.36
C GLY A 40 9.14 -2.07 -1.49
N LEU A 41 9.63 -1.45 -2.57
CA LEU A 41 8.94 -1.54 -3.86
C LEU A 41 9.25 -2.90 -4.46
N TYR A 42 8.23 -3.62 -4.89
CA TYR A 42 8.40 -4.93 -5.49
C TYR A 42 7.53 -5.08 -6.73
N GLY A 43 8.07 -5.71 -7.76
CA GLY A 43 7.35 -6.00 -8.99
C GLY A 43 6.80 -7.41 -9.02
N ASP A 44 5.64 -7.58 -9.65
CA ASP A 44 4.95 -8.86 -9.85
C ASP A 44 5.13 -9.35 -11.29
N ARG A 45 5.81 -10.48 -11.46
CA ARG A 45 6.04 -11.11 -12.78
C ARG A 45 4.91 -12.04 -13.21
N HIS A 46 3.96 -12.39 -12.33
CA HIS A 46 2.89 -13.33 -12.64
C HIS A 46 1.81 -12.71 -13.53
N TYR A 47 1.67 -11.37 -13.49
CA TYR A 47 0.63 -10.65 -14.21
C TYR A 47 1.21 -9.53 -15.05
N LEU A 48 1.18 -9.71 -16.38
CA LEU A 48 1.35 -8.61 -17.32
C LEU A 48 0.02 -7.86 -17.43
N HIS A 49 -0.04 -6.66 -16.85
CA HIS A 49 -1.10 -5.70 -17.20
C HIS A 49 -0.84 -5.10 -18.59
N THR A 50 -1.78 -4.35 -19.17
CA THR A 50 -1.49 -3.60 -20.41
C THR A 50 -0.32 -2.68 -20.14
N GLY A 51 0.88 -3.06 -20.58
CA GLY A 51 2.14 -2.41 -20.21
C GLY A 51 3.10 -3.38 -19.51
N ASP A 52 3.75 -2.87 -18.48
CA ASP A 52 4.81 -3.57 -17.77
C ASP A 52 4.28 -4.37 -16.56
N ALA A 53 5.16 -5.20 -15.97
CA ALA A 53 4.90 -5.89 -14.71
C ALA A 53 4.43 -4.92 -13.60
N THR A 54 3.35 -5.23 -12.88
CA THR A 54 2.86 -4.32 -11.82
C THR A 54 3.91 -4.11 -10.73
N LEU A 55 4.17 -2.86 -10.35
CA LEU A 55 4.89 -2.53 -9.12
C LEU A 55 3.89 -2.35 -7.99
N ASN A 56 4.27 -2.77 -6.79
CA ASN A 56 3.45 -2.70 -5.59
C ASN A 56 4.24 -2.12 -4.41
N LEU A 57 3.50 -1.54 -3.48
CA LEU A 57 3.97 -0.99 -2.22
C LEU A 57 2.92 -1.24 -1.13
N VAL A 58 3.32 -1.74 0.03
CA VAL A 58 2.41 -1.88 1.18
C VAL A 58 2.84 -0.94 2.29
N LEU A 59 1.89 -0.18 2.80
CA LEU A 59 2.04 0.77 3.90
C LEU A 59 1.26 0.27 5.12
N ALA A 60 1.84 0.48 6.29
CA ALA A 60 1.12 0.47 7.56
C ALA A 60 1.20 1.88 8.16
N LEU A 61 0.06 2.56 8.20
CA LEU A 61 -0.04 3.92 8.70
C LEU A 61 -0.82 3.94 10.00
N ASP A 62 -0.20 4.44 11.07
CA ASP A 62 -0.93 4.81 12.27
C ASP A 62 -1.69 6.09 11.99
N TRP A 63 -2.98 6.09 12.28
CA TRP A 63 -3.84 7.24 12.08
C TRP A 63 -4.50 7.61 13.40
N ARG A 64 -4.24 8.84 13.85
CA ARG A 64 -4.99 9.44 14.95
C ARG A 64 -6.39 9.80 14.44
N ASP A 65 -7.41 9.21 15.05
CA ASP A 65 -8.82 9.42 14.69
C ASP A 65 -9.08 9.16 13.20
N PRO A 66 -8.90 7.89 12.74
CA PRO A 66 -9.00 7.55 11.33
C PRO A 66 -10.38 7.91 10.76
N PRO A 67 -10.44 8.39 9.51
CA PRO A 67 -11.69 8.52 8.80
C PRO A 67 -12.42 7.18 8.71
N GLN A 68 -13.75 7.21 8.61
CA GLN A 68 -14.52 6.02 8.28
C GLN A 68 -13.99 5.39 6.98
N PRO A 69 -13.97 4.05 6.85
CA PRO A 69 -13.39 3.37 5.68
C PRO A 69 -13.87 3.92 4.33
N GLN A 70 -15.16 4.25 4.20
CA GLN A 70 -15.72 4.81 2.96
C GLN A 70 -15.20 6.22 2.65
N ALA A 71 -14.93 7.03 3.68
CA ALA A 71 -14.30 8.34 3.50
C ALA A 71 -12.85 8.21 3.03
N LEU A 72 -12.13 7.23 3.59
CA LEU A 72 -10.76 6.94 3.20
C LEU A 72 -10.69 6.40 1.76
N GLU A 73 -11.59 5.51 1.38
CA GLU A 73 -11.69 5.04 -0.01
C GLU A 73 -11.98 6.20 -0.98
N ARG A 74 -12.90 7.12 -0.64
CA ARG A 74 -13.11 8.33 -1.47
C ARG A 74 -11.86 9.20 -1.56
N ARG A 75 -11.05 9.28 -0.50
CA ARG A 75 -9.75 9.97 -0.53
C ARG A 75 -8.80 9.27 -1.50
N PHE A 76 -8.69 7.95 -1.45
CA PHE A 76 -7.87 7.17 -2.37
C PHE A 76 -8.25 7.40 -3.83
N LYS A 77 -9.55 7.35 -4.14
CA LYS A 77 -10.05 7.59 -5.50
C LYS A 77 -9.71 9.01 -6.02
N ARG A 78 -9.66 10.02 -5.13
CA ARG A 78 -9.20 11.38 -5.49
C ARG A 78 -7.70 11.44 -5.76
N ILE A 79 -6.89 10.76 -4.95
CA ILE A 79 -5.44 10.68 -5.17
C ILE A 79 -5.18 10.01 -6.52
N GLU A 80 -5.73 8.82 -6.75
CA GLU A 80 -5.61 8.10 -8.02
C GLU A 80 -6.02 8.94 -9.25
N ALA A 81 -7.11 9.71 -9.15
CA ALA A 81 -7.53 10.61 -10.22
C ALA A 81 -6.50 11.71 -10.51
N GLY A 82 -5.80 12.21 -9.48
CA GLY A 82 -4.67 13.14 -9.64
C GLY A 82 -3.49 12.54 -10.39
N PHE A 83 -3.34 11.21 -10.38
CA PHE A 83 -2.37 10.47 -11.20
C PHE A 83 -2.93 10.03 -12.56
N GLY A 84 -4.12 10.52 -12.94
CA GLY A 84 -4.73 10.22 -14.24
C GLY A 84 -5.46 8.88 -14.31
N ARG A 85 -5.73 8.21 -13.18
CA ARG A 85 -6.51 6.97 -13.18
C ARG A 85 -7.93 7.23 -13.70
N GLN A 86 -8.27 6.57 -14.79
CA GLN A 86 -9.62 6.54 -15.35
C GLN A 86 -10.27 5.17 -15.10
N ARG A 87 -11.60 5.16 -14.96
CA ARG A 87 -12.40 3.94 -14.76
C ARG A 87 -13.50 3.87 -15.80
N ASP A 88 -13.46 2.83 -16.62
CA ASP A 88 -14.53 2.49 -17.56
C ASP A 88 -14.81 0.98 -17.45
N PRO A 89 -16.00 0.57 -16.96
CA PRO A 89 -16.35 -0.85 -16.84
C PRO A 89 -16.33 -1.62 -18.17
N ARG A 90 -16.39 -0.92 -19.31
CA ARG A 90 -16.47 -1.52 -20.64
C ARG A 90 -15.12 -1.66 -21.32
N ARG A 91 -14.03 -1.11 -20.74
CA ARG A 91 -12.72 -1.04 -21.38
C ARG A 91 -11.62 -1.40 -20.39
N ARG A 92 -10.56 -2.04 -20.88
CA ARG A 92 -9.31 -2.18 -20.12
C ARG A 92 -8.60 -0.83 -20.13
N MET A 93 -8.51 -0.19 -18.97
CA MET A 93 -7.93 1.14 -18.80
C MET A 93 -6.54 1.07 -18.15
N PRO A 94 -5.60 1.96 -18.54
CA PRO A 94 -4.31 2.14 -17.86
C PRO A 94 -4.44 2.28 -16.35
N VAL A 95 -3.52 1.65 -15.60
CA VAL A 95 -3.47 1.70 -14.13
C VAL A 95 -2.20 2.46 -13.69
N PRO A 96 -2.18 3.80 -13.80
CA PRO A 96 -1.04 4.59 -13.33
C PRO A 96 -0.88 4.51 -11.80
N LEU A 97 -2.00 4.33 -11.09
CA LEU A 97 -2.06 4.13 -9.64
C LEU A 97 -3.41 3.49 -9.26
N ASP A 98 -3.37 2.57 -8.32
CA ASP A 98 -4.51 2.02 -7.60
C ASP A 98 -4.15 1.92 -6.12
N ILE A 99 -5.06 2.34 -5.24
CA ILE A 99 -4.86 2.38 -3.79
C ILE A 99 -6.01 1.62 -3.12
N ASP A 100 -5.64 0.64 -2.31
CA ASP A 100 -6.53 -0.29 -1.65
C ASP A 100 -6.36 -0.25 -0.13
N LEU A 101 -7.46 -0.05 0.60
CA LEU A 101 -7.50 -0.26 2.05
C LEU A 101 -7.67 -1.76 2.30
N LEU A 102 -6.61 -2.46 2.69
CA LEU A 102 -6.66 -3.90 2.95
C LEU A 102 -7.41 -4.23 4.23
N GLY A 103 -7.25 -3.39 5.25
CA GLY A 103 -7.81 -3.62 6.58
C GLY A 103 -7.21 -2.70 7.63
N ALA A 104 -7.52 -3.00 8.89
CA ALA A 104 -6.93 -2.36 10.05
C ALA A 104 -6.20 -3.39 10.90
N LEU A 105 -5.12 -2.98 11.54
CA LEU A 105 -4.33 -3.79 12.45
C LEU A 105 -4.42 -3.19 13.86
N ASP A 106 -4.67 -4.04 14.84
CA ASP A 106 -4.54 -3.73 16.26
C ASP A 106 -3.79 -4.86 16.99
N ALA A 107 -3.83 -4.85 18.33
CA ALA A 107 -3.12 -5.82 19.16
C ALA A 107 -3.64 -7.26 18.98
N ASP A 108 -4.92 -7.44 18.63
CA ASP A 108 -5.54 -8.76 18.45
C ASP A 108 -5.26 -9.32 17.04
N GLY A 109 -4.77 -8.48 16.13
CA GLY A 109 -4.36 -8.86 14.78
C GLY A 109 -5.08 -8.06 13.69
N PRO A 110 -4.92 -8.47 12.43
CA PRO A 110 -5.51 -7.77 11.30
C PRO A 110 -7.01 -8.07 11.15
N ARG A 111 -7.80 -7.02 10.99
CA ARG A 111 -9.19 -7.05 10.50
C ARG A 111 -9.20 -6.68 9.01
N TRP A 112 -9.27 -7.68 8.15
CA TRP A 112 -9.31 -7.52 6.70
C TRP A 112 -10.66 -6.99 6.21
N GLN A 113 -10.66 -6.17 5.17
CA GLN A 113 -11.88 -5.90 4.42
C GLN A 113 -12.33 -7.19 3.71
N PRO A 114 -13.65 -7.47 3.61
CA PRO A 114 -14.16 -8.73 3.07
C PRO A 114 -13.70 -9.09 1.66
N ARG A 115 -13.31 -8.10 0.85
CA ARG A 115 -12.91 -8.28 -0.55
C ARG A 115 -11.44 -8.66 -0.76
N TYR A 116 -10.59 -8.55 0.28
CA TYR A 116 -9.18 -8.90 0.15
C TYR A 116 -8.88 -10.22 0.84
N ASP A 117 -8.10 -11.03 0.13
CA ASP A 117 -7.52 -12.24 0.67
C ASP A 117 -6.01 -12.00 0.88
N PRO A 118 -5.53 -11.91 2.15
CA PRO A 118 -4.11 -11.71 2.44
C PRO A 118 -3.21 -12.85 1.94
N GLY A 119 -3.78 -14.00 1.58
CA GLY A 119 -3.04 -15.12 0.99
C GLY A 119 -2.75 -14.97 -0.50
N ARG A 120 -3.28 -13.95 -1.18
CA ARG A 120 -2.88 -13.64 -2.57
C ARG A 120 -1.40 -13.30 -2.62
N GLY A 121 -0.67 -13.87 -3.57
CA GLY A 121 0.79 -13.80 -3.62
C GLY A 121 1.37 -12.40 -3.44
N TYR A 122 0.87 -11.40 -4.18
CA TYR A 122 1.39 -10.03 -4.11
C TYR A 122 1.12 -9.37 -2.75
N LEU A 123 -0.08 -9.55 -2.20
CA LEU A 123 -0.43 -9.05 -0.87
C LEU A 123 0.40 -9.74 0.20
N PHE A 124 0.49 -11.07 0.17
CA PHE A 124 1.27 -11.83 1.13
C PHE A 124 2.75 -11.42 1.10
N HIS A 125 3.32 -11.26 -0.08
CA HIS A 125 4.70 -10.82 -0.26
C HIS A 125 4.95 -9.42 0.31
N GLY A 126 4.06 -8.46 0.07
CA GLY A 126 4.20 -7.12 0.64
C GLY A 126 3.94 -7.07 2.15
N LEU A 127 2.91 -7.77 2.64
CA LEU A 127 2.54 -7.80 4.05
C LEU A 127 3.60 -8.49 4.92
N SER A 128 4.25 -9.55 4.42
CA SER A 128 5.31 -10.27 5.16
C SER A 128 6.58 -9.43 5.38
N GLN A 129 6.77 -8.35 4.62
CA GLN A 129 7.89 -7.41 4.80
C GLN A 129 7.65 -6.41 5.95
N LEU A 130 6.43 -6.31 6.48
CA LEU A 130 6.11 -5.38 7.55
C LEU A 130 6.51 -5.99 8.91
N PRO A 131 7.44 -5.39 9.67
CA PRO A 131 7.90 -5.93 10.96
C PRO A 131 6.90 -5.62 12.09
N LEU A 132 5.65 -6.07 11.93
CA LEU A 132 4.56 -5.84 12.87
C LEU A 132 4.12 -7.19 13.46
N ALA A 133 4.41 -7.41 14.75
CA ALA A 133 4.25 -8.74 15.37
C ALA A 133 2.82 -9.33 15.26
N PRO A 134 1.73 -8.58 15.51
CA PRO A 134 0.37 -9.13 15.36
C PRO A 134 0.04 -9.51 13.91
N LEU A 135 0.59 -8.79 12.93
CA LEU A 135 0.44 -9.12 11.52
C LEU A 135 1.24 -10.38 11.16
N GLN A 136 2.50 -10.47 11.58
CA GLN A 136 3.36 -11.63 11.32
C GLN A 136 2.74 -12.92 11.88
N ALA A 137 2.24 -12.89 13.12
CA ALA A 137 1.55 -14.04 13.72
C ALA A 137 0.33 -14.48 12.90
N ALA A 138 -0.44 -13.54 12.35
CA ALA A 138 -1.59 -13.84 11.49
C ALA A 138 -1.19 -14.42 10.13
N LEU A 139 -0.12 -13.92 9.52
CA LEU A 139 0.41 -14.46 8.25
C LEU A 139 0.96 -15.88 8.44
N ASP A 140 1.67 -16.14 9.54
CA ASP A 140 2.17 -17.48 9.89
C ASP A 140 1.01 -18.47 10.09
N ALA A 141 -0.05 -18.04 10.78
CA ALA A 141 -1.25 -18.85 10.97
C ALA A 141 -1.94 -19.16 9.63
N LEU A 142 -2.01 -18.17 8.73
CA LEU A 142 -2.58 -18.32 7.39
C LEU A 142 -1.79 -19.34 6.55
N GLN A 143 -0.46 -19.27 6.58
CA GLN A 143 0.41 -20.24 5.91
C GLN A 143 0.16 -21.67 6.42
N ARG A 144 0.13 -21.85 7.74
CA ARG A 144 -0.15 -23.17 8.35
C ARG A 144 -1.53 -23.69 7.96
N GLN A 145 -2.55 -22.82 8.00
CA GLN A 145 -3.92 -23.20 7.67
C GLN A 145 -4.07 -23.63 6.20
N ARG A 146 -3.36 -22.97 5.27
CA ARG A 146 -3.50 -23.20 3.83
C ARG A 146 -2.44 -24.13 3.24
N GLY A 147 -1.44 -24.52 4.03
CA GLY A 147 -0.41 -25.47 3.60
C GLY A 147 0.53 -24.95 2.51
N PHE A 148 0.82 -23.63 2.47
CA PHE A 148 1.80 -23.05 1.55
C PHE A 148 2.97 -22.40 2.30
N ARG A 149 4.14 -22.32 1.67
CA ARG A 149 5.26 -21.54 2.19
C ARG A 149 5.27 -20.15 1.56
N GLY A 150 5.47 -19.11 2.35
CA GLY A 150 5.58 -17.74 1.86
C GLY A 150 6.71 -17.56 0.85
N GLU A 151 7.76 -18.37 0.97
CA GLU A 151 8.87 -18.49 0.02
C GLU A 151 8.41 -18.93 -1.37
N ASP A 152 7.44 -19.86 -1.45
CA ASP A 152 6.89 -20.34 -2.73
C ASP A 152 6.21 -19.19 -3.48
N ASN A 153 5.57 -18.27 -2.75
CA ASN A 153 4.98 -17.07 -3.32
C ASN A 153 6.05 -16.05 -3.77
N ALA A 154 7.26 -16.06 -3.22
CA ALA A 154 8.29 -15.06 -3.53
C ALA A 154 8.90 -15.25 -4.94
N HIS A 155 8.80 -16.44 -5.54
CA HIS A 155 9.48 -16.78 -6.80
C HIS A 155 9.14 -15.90 -8.01
N GLY A 156 7.96 -15.26 -8.05
CA GLY A 156 7.60 -14.33 -9.11
C GLY A 156 7.62 -12.85 -8.70
N PHE A 157 8.14 -12.52 -7.52
CA PHE A 157 8.35 -11.13 -7.11
C PHE A 157 9.83 -10.76 -7.19
N TYR A 158 10.10 -9.51 -7.55
CA TYR A 158 11.46 -8.97 -7.54
C TYR A 158 11.50 -7.65 -6.80
N ALA A 159 12.58 -7.43 -6.05
CA ALA A 159 12.84 -6.14 -5.40
C ALA A 159 13.15 -5.08 -6.47
N TYR A 160 12.39 -3.99 -6.45
CA TYR A 160 12.62 -2.81 -7.27
C TYR A 160 13.38 -1.74 -6.46
N ALA A 161 12.99 -1.52 -5.21
CA ALA A 161 13.70 -0.67 -4.27
C ALA A 161 13.58 -1.19 -2.83
N GLY A 162 14.66 -1.12 -2.05
CA GLY A 162 14.70 -1.65 -0.69
C GLY A 162 13.89 -0.81 0.31
N VAL A 163 13.39 -1.45 1.36
CA VAL A 163 12.58 -0.83 2.43
C VAL A 163 13.23 0.41 3.05
N GLY A 164 14.55 0.40 3.24
CA GLY A 164 15.28 1.52 3.82
C GLY A 164 15.25 2.78 2.94
N PHE A 165 15.32 2.61 1.62
CA PHE A 165 15.17 3.72 0.67
C PHE A 165 13.73 4.26 0.70
N VAL A 166 12.75 3.36 0.54
CA VAL A 166 11.33 3.73 0.50
C VAL A 166 10.93 4.48 1.77
N ARG A 167 11.29 3.97 2.94
CA ARG A 167 10.99 4.61 4.23
C ARG A 167 11.55 6.03 4.31
N ARG A 168 12.82 6.24 3.93
CA ARG A 168 13.45 7.57 3.95
C ARG A 168 12.75 8.53 2.99
N TYR A 169 12.54 8.09 1.74
CA TYR A 169 11.86 8.89 0.72
C TYR A 169 10.49 9.36 1.21
N LEU A 170 9.65 8.44 1.70
CA LEU A 170 8.30 8.77 2.14
C LEU A 170 8.30 9.79 3.29
N ILE A 171 9.17 9.62 4.29
CA ILE A 171 9.26 10.53 5.44
C ILE A 171 9.70 11.93 5.00
N GLU A 172 10.79 12.02 4.22
CA GLU A 172 11.33 13.29 3.74
C GLU A 172 10.32 14.02 2.85
N ARG A 173 9.69 13.29 1.92
CA ARG A 173 8.71 13.84 0.99
C ARG A 173 7.42 14.26 1.69
N ALA A 174 6.91 13.48 2.64
CA ALA A 174 5.73 13.83 3.41
C ALA A 174 5.94 15.11 4.25
N ALA A 175 7.14 15.30 4.82
CA ALA A 175 7.50 16.53 5.53
C ALA A 175 7.43 17.76 4.60
N GLN A 176 8.04 17.66 3.40
CA GLN A 176 7.98 18.74 2.40
C GLN A 176 6.54 19.09 1.99
N LEU A 177 5.68 18.08 1.82
CA LEU A 177 4.27 18.28 1.46
C LEU A 177 3.49 18.98 2.58
N ARG A 178 3.74 18.64 3.84
CA ARG A 178 3.12 19.30 5.01
C ARG A 178 3.55 20.78 5.09
N ASP A 179 4.83 21.06 4.89
CA ASP A 179 5.38 22.43 4.93
C ASP A 179 4.86 23.30 3.77
N ALA A 180 4.62 22.70 2.59
CA ALA A 180 3.99 23.39 1.47
C ALA A 180 2.53 23.75 1.78
N GLY A 181 1.74 22.79 2.28
CA GLY A 181 0.34 23.02 2.63
C GLY A 181 0.13 24.05 3.76
N GLN A 182 1.06 24.14 4.71
CA GLN A 182 1.02 25.18 5.76
C GLN A 182 1.26 26.59 5.21
N ARG A 183 2.13 26.73 4.20
CA ARG A 183 2.42 28.03 3.56
C ARG A 183 1.27 28.54 2.69
N GLU A 184 0.45 27.66 2.15
CA GLU A 184 -0.72 28.05 1.35
C GLU A 184 -1.94 28.43 2.22
N ALA A 185 -1.94 28.05 3.51
CA ALA A 185 -3.05 28.26 4.43
C ALA A 185 -2.87 29.45 5.40
N GLY A 186 -1.71 30.09 5.41
CA GLY A 186 -1.38 31.27 6.24
C GLY A 186 -1.24 32.53 5.40
#